data_AF-A0A534VGU9-F1
#
_entry.id   AF-A0A534VGU9-F1
#
_cell.length_a   1.000
_cell.length_b   1.000
_cell.length_c   1.000
_cell.angle_alpha   90.00
_cell.angle_beta   90.00
_cell.angle_gamma   90.00
#
_symmetry.space_group_name_H-M   'P 1'
#
loop_
_entity.id
_entity.type
_entity.pdbx_description
1 polymer ?
#
loop_
_entity_poly.entity_id
_entity_poly.type
_entity_poly.pdbx_seq_one_letter_code
_entity_poly.pdbx_strand_id
1 'polypeptide(L)'
;MTVRTERVDATDFYLRTTAVIFAAAVLVHGSDHVRRGLDASPTAVMIAGSIQAVVVLIAVVLVLRRTRWAPHAAMVVGFASAALFIYAHVLPTSAHVLPGFWTLSDSFVSEPHTHVNWFSWVTAVLEIITGIVFGVAGARALRAAE
;
A
#
# COMPACT_ATOMS: atom_id res chain seq x y z
N MET A 1 -25.07 -8.48 -24.78
CA MET A 1 -23.78 -7.81 -25.07
C MET A 1 -23.56 -6.60 -24.16
N THR A 2 -24.60 -5.80 -23.91
CA THR A 2 -24.64 -4.64 -22.99
C THR A 2 -24.20 -4.92 -21.54
N VAL A 3 -24.60 -6.05 -20.96
CA VAL A 3 -24.24 -6.38 -19.56
C VAL A 3 -22.73 -6.62 -19.38
N ARG A 4 -22.05 -7.18 -20.39
CA ARG A 4 -20.59 -7.44 -20.32
C ARG A 4 -19.82 -6.12 -20.42
N THR A 5 -20.24 -5.20 -21.28
CA THR A 5 -19.60 -3.89 -21.45
C THR A 5 -19.77 -3.03 -20.20
N GLU A 6 -20.97 -2.97 -19.62
CA GLU A 6 -21.22 -2.25 -18.36
C GLU A 6 -20.35 -2.77 -17.19
N ARG A 7 -20.18 -4.09 -17.08
CA ARG A 7 -19.31 -4.70 -16.07
C ARG A 7 -17.84 -4.33 -16.25
N VAL A 8 -17.35 -4.32 -17.50
CA VAL A 8 -15.97 -3.95 -17.82
C VAL A 8 -15.72 -2.47 -17.51
N ASP A 9 -16.64 -1.58 -17.90
CA ASP A 9 -16.53 -0.14 -17.65
C ASP A 9 -16.55 0.19 -16.15
N ALA A 10 -17.46 -0.44 -15.39
CA ALA A 10 -17.50 -0.32 -13.94
C ALA A 10 -16.18 -0.78 -13.30
N THR A 11 -15.61 -1.89 -13.78
CA THR A 11 -14.37 -2.43 -13.24
C THR A 11 -13.15 -1.56 -13.56
N ASP A 12 -13.07 -0.97 -14.76
CA ASP A 12 -12.06 0.04 -15.11
C ASP A 12 -12.18 1.28 -14.20
N PHE A 13 -13.39 1.77 -14.00
CA PHE A 13 -13.65 2.90 -13.11
C PHE A 13 -13.20 2.62 -11.67
N TYR A 14 -13.58 1.48 -11.10
CA TYR A 14 -13.16 1.09 -9.76
C TYR A 14 -11.64 0.93 -9.66
N LEU A 15 -10.99 0.29 -10.64
CA LEU A 15 -9.55 0.08 -10.62
C LEU A 15 -8.79 1.41 -10.63
N ARG A 16 -9.22 2.37 -11.47
CA ARG A 16 -8.59 3.70 -11.54
C ARG A 16 -8.85 4.53 -10.29
N THR A 17 -10.07 4.50 -9.76
CA THR A 17 -10.44 5.24 -8.55
C THR A 17 -9.65 4.73 -7.34
N THR A 18 -9.56 3.42 -7.17
CA THR A 18 -8.81 2.81 -6.06
C THR A 18 -7.31 3.04 -6.19
N ALA A 19 -6.75 3.07 -7.40
CA ALA A 19 -5.36 3.43 -7.63
C ALA A 19 -5.03 4.86 -7.13
N VAL A 20 -5.87 5.85 -7.46
CA VAL A 20 -5.66 7.24 -7.04
C VAL A 20 -5.79 7.38 -5.53
N ILE A 21 -6.80 6.75 -4.93
CA ILE A 21 -7.01 6.78 -3.47
C ILE A 21 -5.83 6.14 -2.74
N PHE A 22 -5.37 4.98 -3.21
CA PHE A 22 -4.22 4.29 -2.61
C PHE A 22 -2.94 5.12 -2.75
N ALA A 23 -2.67 5.71 -3.92
CA ALA A 23 -1.53 6.61 -4.11
C ALA A 23 -1.57 7.81 -3.15
N ALA A 24 -2.75 8.40 -2.95
CA ALA A 24 -2.91 9.49 -1.99
C ALA A 24 -2.64 9.03 -0.55
N ALA A 25 -3.08 7.83 -0.16
CA ALA A 25 -2.78 7.26 1.14
C ALA A 25 -1.27 7.09 1.37
N VAL A 26 -0.54 6.56 0.37
CA VAL A 26 0.92 6.42 0.40
C VAL A 26 1.62 7.76 0.61
N LEU A 27 1.17 8.80 -0.11
CA LEU A 27 1.74 10.15 0.04
C LEU A 27 1.48 10.74 1.43
N VAL A 28 0.26 10.55 1.95
CA VAL A 28 -0.13 11.06 3.27
C VAL A 28 0.64 10.33 4.38
N HIS A 29 0.86 9.02 4.25
CA HIS A 29 1.69 8.26 5.18
C HIS A 29 3.17 8.66 5.11
N GLY A 30 3.75 8.80 3.91
CA GLY A 30 5.10 9.33 3.75
C GLY A 30 5.28 10.72 4.37
N SER A 31 4.22 11.55 4.34
CA SER A 31 4.21 12.84 5.03
C SER A 31 4.22 12.72 6.56
N ASP A 32 3.67 11.65 7.14
CA ASP A 32 3.80 11.39 8.58
C ASP A 32 5.25 11.06 8.97
N HIS A 33 6.01 10.36 8.13
CA HIS A 33 7.45 10.17 8.40
C HIS A 33 8.21 11.50 8.40
N VAL A 34 7.88 12.42 7.49
CA VAL A 34 8.44 13.78 7.52
C VAL A 34 8.03 14.51 8.81
N ARG A 35 6.76 14.38 9.23
CA ARG A 35 6.23 14.98 10.46
C ARG A 35 6.91 14.44 11.73
N ARG A 36 7.16 13.13 11.79
CA ARG A 36 7.82 12.46 12.92
C ARG A 36 9.31 12.80 13.02
N GLY A 37 9.93 13.15 11.89
CA GLY A 37 11.37 13.24 11.70
C GLY A 37 11.86 12.00 10.94
N LEU A 38 12.65 12.18 9.89
CA LEU A 38 13.10 11.06 9.03
C LEU A 38 14.03 10.08 9.77
N ASP A 39 14.61 10.51 10.89
CA ASP A 39 15.44 9.73 11.80
C ASP A 39 14.63 9.01 12.90
N ALA A 40 13.32 9.28 13.02
CA ALA A 40 12.45 8.61 13.97
C ALA A 40 12.17 7.14 13.61
N SER A 41 12.34 6.77 12.33
CA SER A 41 12.19 5.41 11.82
C SER A 41 13.57 4.86 11.41
N PRO A 42 13.82 3.53 11.52
CA PRO A 42 15.07 2.96 11.05
C PRO A 42 15.33 3.24 9.56
N THR A 43 16.57 3.51 9.18
CA THR A 43 16.97 3.78 7.79
C THR A 43 16.51 2.70 6.82
N ALA A 44 16.52 1.43 7.25
CA ALA A 44 16.06 0.32 6.42
C ALA A 44 14.57 0.42 6.09
N VAL A 45 13.72 0.86 7.04
CA VAL A 45 12.29 1.13 6.81
C VAL A 45 12.12 2.27 5.82
N MET A 46 12.89 3.36 5.97
CA MET A 46 12.82 4.51 5.05
C MET A 46 13.20 4.13 3.61
N ILE A 47 14.23 3.28 3.44
CA ILE A 47 14.62 2.75 2.12
C ILE A 47 13.52 1.84 1.56
N ALA A 48 13.03 0.89 2.36
CA ALA A 48 12.01 -0.06 1.94
C ALA A 48 10.69 0.65 1.55
N GLY A 49 10.27 1.63 2.34
CA GLY A 49 9.10 2.49 2.06
C GLY A 49 9.29 3.31 0.79
N SER A 50 10.49 3.86 0.56
CA SER A 50 10.79 4.60 -0.69
C SER A 50 10.71 3.70 -1.92
N ILE A 51 11.23 2.46 -1.83
CA ILE A 51 11.12 1.46 -2.90
C ILE A 51 9.64 1.11 -3.14
N GLN A 52 8.88 0.88 -2.07
CA GLN A 52 7.45 0.59 -2.16
C GLN A 52 6.69 1.73 -2.83
N ALA A 53 6.94 3.00 -2.48
CA ALA A 53 6.30 4.15 -3.10
C ALA A 53 6.57 4.22 -4.63
N VAL A 54 7.79 3.89 -5.07
CA VAL A 54 8.13 3.80 -6.51
C VAL A 54 7.35 2.66 -7.18
N VAL A 55 7.25 1.49 -6.54
CA VAL A 55 6.47 0.36 -7.06
C VAL A 55 4.97 0.70 -7.16
N VAL A 56 4.41 1.40 -6.17
CA VAL A 56 3.04 1.91 -6.20
C VAL A 56 2.86 2.88 -7.36
N LEU A 57 3.77 3.83 -7.55
CA LEU A 57 3.71 4.78 -8.66
C LEU A 57 3.69 4.06 -10.01
N ILE A 58 4.53 3.03 -10.20
CA ILE A 58 4.53 2.21 -11.42
C ILE A 58 3.17 1.53 -11.60
N ALA A 59 2.61 0.91 -10.56
CA ALA A 59 1.30 0.25 -10.66
C ALA A 59 0.18 1.23 -11.00
N VAL A 60 0.18 2.43 -10.41
CA VAL A 60 -0.77 3.50 -10.70
C VAL A 60 -0.63 3.94 -12.16
N VAL A 61 0.59 4.14 -12.66
CA VAL A 61 0.82 4.47 -14.07
C VAL A 61 0.28 3.37 -14.98
N LEU A 62 0.54 2.10 -14.68
CA LEU A 62 0.01 0.98 -15.47
C LEU A 62 -1.51 0.97 -15.53
N VAL A 63 -2.18 1.27 -14.40
CA VAL A 63 -3.65 1.40 -14.30
C VAL A 63 -4.17 2.59 -15.09
N LEU A 64 -3.59 3.77 -14.92
CA LEU A 64 -4.02 4.98 -15.64
C LEU A 64 -3.79 4.88 -17.14
N ARG A 65 -2.77 4.13 -17.56
CA ARG A 65 -2.48 3.83 -18.98
C ARG A 65 -3.28 2.66 -19.52
N ARG A 66 -4.17 2.05 -18.71
CA ARG A 66 -5.05 0.92 -19.07
C ARG A 66 -4.27 -0.23 -19.73
N THR A 67 -3.10 -0.53 -19.20
CA THR A 67 -2.27 -1.61 -19.76
C THR A 67 -2.84 -2.97 -19.41
N ARG A 68 -2.53 -4.00 -20.21
CA ARG A 68 -2.90 -5.40 -19.90
C ARG A 68 -2.37 -5.92 -18.56
N TRP A 69 -1.33 -5.26 -18.02
CA TRP A 69 -0.71 -5.62 -16.74
C TRP A 69 -1.35 -4.91 -15.53
N ALA A 70 -2.21 -3.91 -15.76
CA ALA A 70 -2.81 -3.11 -14.69
C ALA A 70 -3.51 -3.94 -13.60
N PRO A 71 -4.35 -4.94 -13.93
CA PRO A 71 -5.04 -5.72 -12.91
C PRO A 71 -4.08 -6.57 -12.05
N HIS A 72 -3.04 -7.15 -12.69
CA HIS A 72 -2.01 -7.92 -11.98
C HIS A 72 -1.18 -7.03 -11.06
N ALA A 73 -0.73 -5.87 -11.57
CA ALA A 73 0.03 -4.91 -10.79
C ALA A 73 -0.78 -4.42 -9.58
N ALA A 74 -2.05 -4.06 -9.78
CA ALA A 74 -2.93 -3.63 -8.70
C ALA A 74 -3.10 -4.71 -7.62
N MET A 75 -3.37 -5.95 -8.04
CA MET A 75 -3.53 -7.09 -7.14
C MET A 75 -2.28 -7.31 -6.29
N VAL A 76 -1.12 -7.47 -6.92
CA VAL A 76 0.12 -7.79 -6.23
C VAL A 76 0.57 -6.63 -5.34
N VAL A 77 0.62 -5.40 -5.89
CA VAL A 77 1.13 -4.23 -5.16
C VAL A 77 0.22 -3.84 -4.01
N GLY A 78 -1.11 -3.89 -4.20
CA GLY A 78 -2.07 -3.58 -3.13
C GLY A 78 -1.94 -4.52 -1.93
N PHE A 79 -1.96 -5.85 -2.17
CA PHE A 79 -1.83 -6.82 -1.08
C PHE A 79 -0.42 -6.86 -0.47
N ALA A 80 0.63 -6.77 -1.29
CA ALA A 80 2.01 -6.74 -0.77
C ALA A 80 2.25 -5.49 0.10
N SER A 81 1.76 -4.32 -0.32
CA SER A 81 1.88 -3.09 0.49
C SER A 81 1.13 -3.24 1.81
N ALA A 82 -0.12 -3.73 1.80
CA ALA A 82 -0.86 -3.95 3.04
C ALA A 82 -0.12 -4.90 4.00
N ALA A 83 0.45 -5.99 3.49
CA ALA A 83 1.23 -6.93 4.29
C ALA A 83 2.51 -6.30 4.86
N LEU A 84 3.24 -5.53 4.04
CA LEU A 84 4.45 -4.81 4.48
C LEU A 84 4.15 -3.79 5.58
N PHE A 85 3.03 -3.08 5.48
CA PHE A 85 2.63 -2.08 6.48
C PHE A 85 2.21 -2.71 7.80
N ILE A 86 1.44 -3.81 7.74
CA ILE A 86 1.12 -4.60 8.94
C ILE A 86 2.41 -5.09 9.59
N TYR A 87 3.34 -5.64 8.79
CA TYR A 87 4.62 -6.12 9.28
C TYR A 87 5.41 -5.00 9.96
N ALA A 88 5.68 -3.90 9.26
CA ALA A 88 6.54 -2.83 9.74
C ALA A 88 5.96 -2.07 10.94
N HIS A 89 4.65 -1.79 10.96
CA HIS A 89 4.07 -0.84 11.93
C HIS A 89 3.16 -1.48 12.97
N VAL A 90 2.45 -2.55 12.62
CA VAL A 90 1.42 -3.11 13.49
C VAL A 90 1.96 -4.27 14.32
N LEU A 91 2.85 -5.09 13.75
CA LEU A 91 3.45 -6.17 14.51
C LEU A 91 4.36 -5.63 15.61
N PRO A 92 4.37 -6.27 16.80
CA PRO A 92 5.37 -5.97 17.80
C PRO A 92 6.76 -6.35 17.29
N THR A 93 7.80 -5.64 17.74
CA THR A 93 9.19 -5.90 17.33
C THR A 93 9.59 -7.36 17.58
N SER A 94 9.11 -7.97 18.66
CA SER A 94 9.35 -9.39 18.97
C SER A 94 8.74 -10.38 17.97
N ALA A 95 7.72 -9.99 17.21
CA ALA A 95 7.09 -10.82 16.17
C ALA A 95 7.83 -10.75 14.82
N HIS A 96 8.86 -9.90 14.68
CA HIS A 96 9.68 -9.80 13.47
C HIS A 96 10.69 -10.96 13.39
N VAL A 97 10.19 -12.14 13.05
CA VAL A 97 10.97 -13.39 13.05
C VAL A 97 11.67 -13.71 11.73
N LEU A 98 11.45 -12.90 10.69
CA LEU A 98 12.04 -13.12 9.38
C LEU A 98 13.55 -12.79 9.41
N PRO A 99 14.43 -13.78 9.13
CA PRO A 99 15.88 -13.57 9.18
C PRO A 99 16.32 -12.42 8.27
N GLY A 100 17.02 -11.42 8.83
CA GLY A 100 17.49 -10.25 8.09
C GLY A 100 16.46 -9.13 7.89
N PHE A 101 15.21 -9.31 8.33
CA PHE A 101 14.13 -8.32 8.18
C PHE A 101 13.71 -7.65 9.50
N TRP A 102 14.35 -7.98 10.63
CA TRP A 102 14.10 -7.34 11.92
C TRP A 102 14.33 -5.81 11.89
N THR A 103 15.21 -5.33 11.00
CA THR A 103 15.48 -3.91 10.78
C THR A 103 14.38 -3.17 10.03
N LEU A 104 13.38 -3.89 9.50
CA LEU A 104 12.18 -3.31 8.89
C LEU A 104 11.03 -3.07 9.88
N SER A 105 11.29 -3.19 11.18
CA SER A 105 10.33 -2.83 12.24
C SER A 105 10.39 -1.32 12.51
N ASP A 106 9.28 -0.62 12.30
CA ASP A 106 8.96 0.70 12.86
C ASP A 106 7.63 0.58 13.62
N SER A 107 7.64 -0.33 14.60
CA SER A 107 6.43 -0.77 15.31
C SER A 107 5.80 0.38 16.10
N PHE A 108 4.50 0.57 15.94
CA PHE A 108 3.72 1.56 16.70
C PHE A 108 3.28 1.03 18.06
N VAL A 109 3.44 -0.28 18.29
CA VAL A 109 3.02 -0.98 19.51
C VAL A 109 4.18 -1.43 20.39
N SER A 110 5.43 -1.31 19.92
CA SER A 110 6.64 -1.62 20.69
C SER A 110 7.47 -0.38 20.93
N GLU A 111 8.12 -0.30 22.08
CA GLU A 111 9.08 0.76 22.35
C GLU A 111 10.42 0.53 21.63
N PRO A 112 11.13 1.60 21.22
CA PRO A 112 10.64 2.98 21.16
C PRO A 112 9.83 3.25 19.90
N HIS A 113 8.54 3.62 20.05
CA HIS A 113 7.68 4.12 18.96
C HIS A 113 7.77 5.65 18.84
N THR A 114 8.95 6.14 18.43
CA THR A 114 9.32 7.56 18.48
C THR A 114 8.34 8.44 17.69
N HIS A 115 7.76 9.42 18.40
CA HIS A 115 6.86 10.45 17.88
C HIS A 115 5.57 9.94 17.21
N VAL A 116 5.24 8.65 17.34
CA VAL A 116 4.00 8.06 16.86
C VAL A 116 2.82 8.66 17.63
N ASN A 117 1.76 9.04 16.93
CA ASN A 117 0.52 9.52 17.55
C ASN A 117 -0.72 9.06 16.75
N TRP A 118 -1.90 9.62 17.07
CA TRP A 118 -3.14 9.26 16.39
C TRP A 118 -3.07 9.46 14.87
N PHE A 119 -2.34 10.47 14.38
CA PHE A 119 -2.21 10.75 12.95
C PHE A 119 -1.43 9.62 12.27
N SER A 120 -0.32 9.18 12.85
CA SER A 120 0.47 8.03 12.37
C SER A 120 -0.39 6.77 12.23
N TRP A 121 -1.23 6.49 13.23
CA TRP A 121 -2.18 5.37 13.19
C TRP A 121 -3.18 5.51 12.04
N VAL A 122 -3.78 6.69 11.87
CA VAL A 122 -4.75 6.94 10.80
C VAL A 122 -4.10 6.73 9.43
N THR A 123 -2.90 7.27 9.19
CA THR A 123 -2.25 7.14 7.87
C THR A 123 -1.85 5.70 7.57
N ALA A 124 -1.31 4.96 8.54
CA ALA A 124 -0.96 3.55 8.37
C ALA A 124 -2.18 2.68 8.10
N VAL A 125 -3.28 2.87 8.84
CA VAL A 125 -4.54 2.13 8.62
C VAL A 125 -5.15 2.48 7.26
N LEU A 126 -5.13 3.75 6.86
CA LEU A 126 -5.60 4.17 5.54
C LEU A 126 -4.82 3.47 4.43
N GLU A 127 -3.49 3.39 4.53
CA GLU A 127 -2.68 2.72 3.51
C GLU A 127 -2.96 1.21 3.44
N ILE A 128 -3.11 0.54 4.59
CA ILE A 128 -3.49 -0.87 4.65
C ILE A 128 -4.85 -1.11 3.99
N ILE A 129 -5.88 -0.35 4.37
CA ILE A 129 -7.24 -0.53 3.85
C ILE A 129 -7.28 -0.24 2.35
N THR A 130 -6.69 0.88 1.93
CA THR A 130 -6.71 1.28 0.51
C THR A 130 -5.86 0.35 -0.35
N GLY A 131 -4.75 -0.19 0.17
CA GLY A 131 -3.97 -1.24 -0.47
C GLY A 131 -4.76 -2.53 -0.67
N ILE A 132 -5.50 -2.98 0.36
CA ILE A 132 -6.41 -4.14 0.24
C ILE A 132 -7.48 -3.89 -0.81
N VAL A 133 -8.14 -2.72 -0.76
CA VAL A 133 -9.21 -2.36 -1.71
C VAL A 133 -8.67 -2.31 -3.15
N PHE A 134 -7.49 -1.74 -3.36
CA PHE A 134 -6.82 -1.71 -4.66
C PHE A 134 -6.46 -3.12 -5.14
N GLY A 135 -5.96 -3.98 -4.24
CA GLY A 135 -5.67 -5.38 -4.53
C GLY A 135 -6.90 -6.17 -4.96
N VAL A 136 -8.01 -5.98 -4.23
CA VAL A 136 -9.32 -6.58 -4.55
C VAL A 136 -9.86 -6.06 -5.89
N ALA A 137 -9.71 -4.77 -6.19
CA ALA A 137 -10.11 -4.21 -7.49
C ALA A 137 -9.33 -4.86 -8.64
N GLY A 138 -8.01 -5.06 -8.47
CA GLY A 138 -7.18 -5.81 -9.42
C GLY A 138 -7.64 -7.25 -9.63
N ALA A 139 -7.91 -7.98 -8.54
CA ALA A 139 -8.40 -9.35 -8.60
C ALA A 139 -9.78 -9.46 -9.29
N ARG A 140 -10.68 -8.50 -9.05
CA ARG A 140 -11.99 -8.45 -9.73
C ARG A 140 -11.84 -8.14 -11.22
N ALA A 141 -10.93 -7.25 -11.58
CA ALA A 141 -10.62 -6.94 -12.98
C ALA A 141 -10.07 -8.14 -13.75
N LEU A 142 -9.22 -8.95 -13.13
CA LEU A 142 -8.75 -10.22 -13.73
C LEU A 142 -9.90 -11.19 -14.00
N ARG A 143 -10.77 -11.41 -13.00
CA ARG A 143 -11.93 -12.30 -13.14
C ARG A 143 -12.98 -11.84 -14.15
N ALA A 144 -13.04 -10.54 -14.45
CA ALA A 144 -13.96 -10.01 -15.46
C ALA A 144 -13.41 -10.13 -16.89
N ALA A 145 -12.11 -10.37 -17.04
CA ALA A 145 -11.43 -10.56 -18.33
C ALA A 145 -11.44 -12.01 -18.81
N GLU A 146 -11.59 -12.97 -17.88
CA GLU A 146 -11.89 -14.39 -18.14
C GLU A 146 -13.32 -14.58 -18.70
#